data_AF-A0A973R634-F1
#
_entry.id   AF-A0A973R634-F1
#
_cell.length_a   1.000
_cell.length_b   1.000
_cell.length_c   1.000
_cell.angle_alpha   90.00
_cell.angle_beta   90.00
_cell.angle_gamma   90.00
#
_symmetry.space_group_name_H-M   'P 1'
#
loop_
_entity.id
_entity.type
_entity.pdbx_description
1 polymer ?
#
loop_
_entity_poly.entity_id
_entity_poly.type
_entity_poly.pdbx_seq_one_letter_code
_entity_poly.pdbx_strand_id
1 'polypeptide(L)'
;MAVGGKRAAGDLVFVAAVIIAIILVLHIIFVLLDANGGNDIVRTDSDWAGWLATWFENLFTPNNPKLNVFLNYGLATLVYLAIGGVLRRVLNDALA
;
A
#
# COMPACT_ATOMS: atom_id res chain seq x y z
N MET A 1 25.53 -17.08 -18.03
CA MET A 1 24.23 -17.26 -17.35
C MET A 1 23.55 -15.90 -17.23
N ALA A 2 22.75 -15.49 -18.22
CA ALA A 2 22.06 -14.19 -18.23
C ALA A 2 20.60 -14.32 -17.76
N VAL A 3 20.38 -14.99 -16.61
CA VAL A 3 19.04 -15.21 -16.03
C VAL A 3 18.66 -14.10 -15.02
N GLY A 4 19.54 -13.13 -14.74
CA GLY A 4 19.38 -12.21 -13.61
C GLY A 4 18.56 -10.93 -13.84
N GLY A 5 18.58 -10.34 -15.03
CA GLY A 5 18.08 -8.95 -15.20
C GLY A 5 16.55 -8.80 -15.28
N LYS A 6 15.85 -9.80 -15.82
CA LYS A 6 14.43 -9.69 -16.17
C LYS A 6 13.49 -10.00 -15.00
N ARG A 7 13.82 -11.05 -14.24
CA ARG A 7 13.13 -11.37 -12.96
C ARG A 7 13.31 -10.23 -11.95
N ALA A 8 14.47 -9.58 -11.97
CA ALA A 8 14.75 -8.42 -11.11
C ALA A 8 13.79 -7.25 -11.36
N ALA A 9 13.41 -6.97 -12.62
CA ALA A 9 12.49 -5.86 -12.94
C ALA A 9 11.07 -6.12 -12.41
N GLY A 10 10.52 -7.32 -12.63
CA GLY A 10 9.22 -7.69 -12.08
C GLY A 10 9.21 -7.72 -10.56
N ASP A 11 10.29 -8.21 -9.94
CA ASP A 11 10.44 -8.22 -8.48
C ASP A 11 10.56 -6.79 -7.91
N LEU A 12 11.26 -5.87 -8.57
CA LEU A 12 11.36 -4.46 -8.17
C LEU A 12 10.00 -3.77 -8.14
N VAL A 13 9.16 -4.00 -9.15
CA VAL A 13 7.80 -3.43 -9.18
C VAL A 13 6.96 -3.96 -8.02
N PHE A 14 7.07 -5.26 -7.74
CA PHE A 14 6.35 -5.85 -6.62
C PHE A 14 6.85 -5.33 -5.26
N VAL A 15 8.16 -5.12 -5.10
CA VAL A 15 8.73 -4.50 -3.90
C VAL A 15 8.15 -3.10 -3.68
N ALA A 16 8.00 -2.29 -4.73
CA ALA A 16 7.36 -0.98 -4.61
C ALA A 16 5.91 -1.10 -4.11
N ALA A 17 5.13 -2.05 -4.65
CA ALA A 17 3.77 -2.32 -4.18
C ALA A 17 3.73 -2.78 -2.71
N VAL A 18 4.69 -3.60 -2.28
CA VAL A 18 4.83 -4.04 -0.89
C VAL A 18 5.18 -2.87 0.03
N ILE A 19 6.06 -1.96 -0.39
CA ILE A 19 6.39 -0.76 0.40
C ILE A 19 5.14 0.11 0.59
N ILE A 20 4.39 0.36 -0.48
CA ILE A 20 3.11 1.10 -0.41
C ILE A 20 2.14 0.40 0.55
N ALA A 21 2.00 -0.93 0.45
CA ALA A 21 1.13 -1.70 1.32
C ALA A 21 1.56 -1.61 2.80
N ILE A 22 2.87 -1.61 3.09
CA ILE A 22 3.39 -1.46 4.46
C ILE A 22 3.01 -0.09 5.03
N ILE A 23 3.17 0.99 4.26
CA ILE A 23 2.79 2.35 4.69
C ILE A 23 1.29 2.38 5.04
N LEU A 24 0.44 1.87 4.15
CA LEU A 24 -1.01 1.86 4.38
C LEU A 24 -1.41 1.00 5.59
N VAL A 25 -0.77 -0.15 5.78
CA VAL A 25 -1.03 -1.02 6.94
C VAL A 25 -0.55 -0.38 8.25
N LEU A 26 0.62 0.27 8.24
CA LEU A 26 1.11 1.01 9.40
C LEU A 26 0.15 2.13 9.78
N HIS A 27 -0.35 2.88 8.80
CA HIS A 27 -1.36 3.91 9.04
C HIS A 27 -2.62 3.36 9.70
N ILE A 28 -3.16 2.24 9.18
CA ILE A 28 -4.31 1.57 9.78
C ILE A 28 -4.00 1.21 11.23
N ILE A 29 -2.85 0.60 11.52
CA ILE A 29 -2.45 0.24 12.88
C ILE A 29 -2.38 1.48 13.77
N PHE A 30 -1.75 2.56 13.31
CA PHE A 30 -1.64 3.80 14.08
C PHE A 30 -3.00 4.41 14.41
N VAL A 31 -3.94 4.42 13.47
CA VAL A 31 -5.30 4.93 13.71
C VAL A 31 -6.08 4.00 14.63
N LEU A 32 -6.00 2.68 14.44
CA LEU A 32 -6.75 1.72 15.26
C LEU A 32 -6.28 1.73 16.72
N LEU A 33 -4.97 1.87 16.94
CA LEU A 33 -4.35 1.87 18.26
C LEU A 33 -4.22 3.26 18.90
N ASP A 34 -4.79 4.31 18.30
CA ASP A 34 -4.70 5.69 18.77
C ASP A 34 -3.25 6.15 19.01
N ALA A 35 -2.36 5.89 18.04
CA ALA A 35 -0.97 6.28 18.13
C ALA A 35 -0.80 7.80 18.30
N ASN A 36 0.29 8.20 18.96
CA ASN A 36 0.57 9.60 19.26
C ASN A 36 0.84 10.41 17.98
N GLY A 37 -0.13 11.22 17.55
CA GLY A 37 -0.01 12.10 16.38
C GLY A 37 1.04 13.22 16.50
N GLY A 38 1.57 13.47 17.71
CA GLY A 38 2.71 14.37 17.92
C GLY A 38 4.06 13.71 17.61
N ASN A 39 4.10 12.41 17.32
CA ASN A 39 5.31 11.72 16.91
C ASN A 39 5.56 11.89 15.41
N ASP A 40 6.79 12.24 15.03
CA ASP A 40 7.15 12.50 13.65
C ASP A 40 6.94 11.29 12.72
N ILE A 41 7.10 10.06 13.22
CA ILE A 41 6.88 8.84 12.42
C ILE A 41 5.40 8.71 12.09
N VAL A 42 4.51 8.87 13.08
CA VAL A 42 3.06 8.76 12.89
C VAL A 42 2.57 9.85 11.94
N ARG A 43 3.08 11.08 12.07
CA ARG A 43 2.72 12.19 11.19
C ARG A 43 3.18 11.95 9.75
N THR A 44 4.43 11.54 9.56
CA THR A 44 4.98 11.26 8.23
C THR A 44 4.23 10.12 7.54
N ASP A 45 3.94 9.06 8.29
CA ASP A 45 3.15 7.93 7.79
C ASP A 45 1.72 8.38 7.40
N SER A 46 1.06 9.19 8.22
CA SER A 46 -0.27 9.74 7.91
C SER A 46 -0.28 10.57 6.63
N ASP A 47 0.75 11.40 6.39
CA ASP A 47 0.84 12.23 5.19
C ASP A 47 0.98 11.35 3.93
N TRP A 48 1.85 10.34 3.99
CA TRP A 48 2.06 9.41 2.88
C TRP A 48 0.85 8.53 2.64
N ALA A 49 0.25 7.99 3.71
CA ALA A 49 -0.91 7.13 3.61
C ALA A 49 -2.11 7.88 3.01
N GLY A 50 -2.37 9.13 3.44
CA GLY A 50 -3.42 9.96 2.86
C GLY A 50 -3.22 10.22 1.36
N TRP A 51 -1.98 10.52 0.96
CA TRP A 51 -1.66 10.71 -0.46
C TRP A 51 -1.81 9.42 -1.29
N LEU A 52 -1.35 8.28 -0.76
CA LEU A 52 -1.47 6.97 -1.43
C LEU A 52 -2.92 6.49 -1.49
N ALA A 53 -3.71 6.74 -0.45
CA ALA A 53 -5.10 6.30 -0.35
C ALA A 53 -6.10 7.27 -1.01
N THR A 54 -5.68 8.44 -1.52
CA THR A 54 -6.57 9.51 -2.01
C THR A 54 -7.69 9.01 -2.94
N TRP A 55 -7.41 8.05 -3.83
CA TRP A 55 -8.39 7.50 -4.78
C TRP A 55 -9.41 6.53 -4.14
N PHE A 56 -9.11 6.04 -2.94
CA PHE A 56 -9.89 5.08 -2.17
C PHE A 56 -10.60 5.74 -0.98
N GLU A 57 -10.21 6.96 -0.62
CA GLU A 57 -10.90 7.73 0.41
C GLU A 57 -12.36 7.94 0.01
N ASN A 58 -13.27 7.72 0.95
CA ASN A 58 -14.73 7.84 0.77
C ASN A 58 -15.41 6.74 -0.07
N LEU A 59 -14.74 5.65 -0.43
CA LEU A 59 -15.42 4.48 -1.01
C LEU A 59 -16.41 3.84 -0.02
N PHE A 60 -16.01 3.81 1.25
CA PHE A 60 -16.85 3.43 2.37
C PHE A 60 -16.96 4.60 3.35
N THR A 61 -18.18 4.94 3.75
CA THR A 61 -18.45 6.07 4.66
C THR A 61 -19.17 5.63 5.95
N PRO A 62 -18.59 4.72 6.77
CA PRO A 62 -19.18 4.37 8.04
C PRO A 62 -19.07 5.53 9.04
N ASN A 63 -20.01 5.61 9.98
CA ASN A 63 -20.01 6.64 11.03
C ASN A 63 -18.83 6.50 12.01
N ASN A 64 -18.22 5.32 12.11
CA ASN A 64 -17.06 5.08 12.98
C ASN A 64 -15.77 5.46 12.22
N PRO A 65 -14.98 6.44 12.72
CA PRO A 65 -13.76 6.88 12.03
C PRO A 65 -12.70 5.80 11.86
N LYS A 66 -12.52 4.94 12.87
CA LYS A 66 -11.55 3.83 12.82
C LYS A 66 -11.94 2.79 11.77
N LEU A 67 -13.24 2.49 11.69
CA LEU A 67 -13.77 1.58 10.67
C LEU A 67 -13.65 2.18 9.27
N ASN A 68 -13.84 3.51 9.14
CA ASN A 68 -13.65 4.21 7.88
C ASN A 68 -12.22 4.02 7.35
N VAL A 69 -11.22 4.28 8.20
CA VAL A 69 -9.80 4.09 7.83
C VAL A 69 -9.52 2.63 7.50
N PHE A 70 -9.95 1.69 8.34
CA PHE A 70 -9.73 0.27 8.11
C PHE A 70 -10.26 -0.20 6.75
N LEU A 71 -11.47 0.22 6.38
CA LEU A 71 -12.09 -0.20 5.10
C LEU A 71 -11.43 0.45 3.89
N ASN A 72 -11.27 1.78 3.90
CA ASN A 72 -10.75 2.50 2.73
C ASN A 72 -9.25 2.23 2.51
N TYR A 73 -8.43 2.31 3.57
CA TYR A 73 -6.99 2.08 3.48
C TYR A 73 -6.67 0.59 3.37
N GLY A 74 -7.50 -0.27 3.98
CA GLY A 74 -7.40 -1.73 3.81
C GLY A 74 -7.66 -2.14 2.37
N LEU A 75 -8.70 -1.58 1.73
CA LEU A 75 -8.95 -1.82 0.31
C LEU A 75 -7.81 -1.30 -0.57
N ALA A 76 -7.32 -0.08 -0.31
CA ALA A 76 -6.17 0.47 -1.03
C ALA A 76 -4.96 -0.48 -0.98
N THR A 77 -4.65 -1.01 0.21
CA THR A 77 -3.57 -1.98 0.43
C THR A 77 -3.73 -3.21 -0.49
N LEU A 78 -4.92 -3.81 -0.51
CA LEU A 78 -5.20 -4.98 -1.33
C LEU A 78 -5.07 -4.68 -2.83
N VAL A 79 -5.54 -3.51 -3.28
CA VAL A 79 -5.47 -3.12 -4.68
C VAL A 79 -4.03 -2.88 -5.13
N TYR A 80 -3.20 -2.20 -4.33
CA TYR A 80 -1.79 -2.01 -4.65
C TYR A 80 -1.03 -3.34 -4.78
N LEU A 81 -1.27 -4.29 -3.85
CA LEU A 81 -0.66 -5.62 -3.92
C LEU A 81 -1.15 -6.41 -5.15
N ALA A 82 -2.43 -6.34 -5.48
CA ALA A 82 -2.98 -7.00 -6.65
C ALA A 82 -2.37 -6.45 -7.94
N ILE A 83 -2.31 -5.12 -8.10
CA ILE A 83 -1.69 -4.46 -9.25
C ILE A 83 -0.21 -4.84 -9.34
N GLY A 84 0.55 -4.74 -8.24
CA GLY A 84 1.95 -5.13 -8.21
C GLY A 84 2.18 -6.58 -8.61
N GLY A 85 1.34 -7.50 -8.14
CA GLY A 85 1.39 -8.92 -8.47
C GLY A 85 1.09 -9.19 -9.96
N VAL A 86 0.06 -8.53 -10.51
CA VAL A 86 -0.28 -8.63 -11.94
C VAL A 86 0.86 -8.07 -12.79
N LEU A 87 1.38 -6.88 -12.47
CA LEU A 87 2.49 -6.28 -13.22
C LEU A 87 3.75 -7.15 -13.17
N ARG A 88 4.10 -7.68 -11.99
CA ARG A 88 5.22 -8.62 -11.86
C ARG A 88 5.05 -9.82 -12.77
N ARG A 89 3.86 -10.44 -12.78
CA ARG A 89 3.57 -11.59 -13.64
C ARG A 89 3.70 -11.23 -15.11
N VAL A 90 3.04 -10.15 -15.54
CA VAL A 90 3.07 -9.69 -16.93
C VAL A 90 4.50 -9.38 -17.38
N LEU A 91 5.31 -8.71 -16.55
CA LEU A 91 6.70 -8.39 -16.87
C LEU A 91 7.57 -9.66 -16.99
N ASN A 92 7.35 -10.63 -16.11
CA ASN A 92 8.08 -11.90 -16.18
C ASN A 92 7.68 -12.72 -17.42
N ASP A 93 6.40 -12.71 -17.78
CA ASP A 93 5.85 -13.43 -18.94
C ASP A 93 6.26 -12.77 -20.27
N ALA A 94 6.21 -11.43 -20.37
CA ALA A 94 6.57 -10.67 -21.57
C ALA A 94 8.07 -10.67 -21.88
N LEU A 95 8.90 -10.97 -20.87
CA LEU A 95 10.35 -11.03 -21.00
C LEU A 95 10.89 -12.47 -21.08
N ALA A 96 10.01 -13.48 -21.06
CA ALA A 96 10.35 -14.89 -21.31
C ALA A 96 10.79 -15.10 -22.77
#